data_AF-A0A142FHK1-F1
#
_entry.id   AF-A0A142FHK1-F1
#
_cell.length_a   1.000
_cell.length_b   1.000
_cell.length_c   1.000
_cell.angle_alpha   90.00
_cell.angle_beta   90.00
_cell.angle_gamma   90.00
#
_symmetry.space_group_name_H-M   'P 1'
#
loop_
_entity.id
_entity.type
_entity.pdbx_description
1 polymer ?
#
loop_
_entity_poly.entity_id
_entity_poly.type
_entity_poly.pdbx_seq_one_letter_code
_entity_poly.pdbx_strand_id
1 'polypeptide(L)'
;EEMIPVPGSVNGINALGLVVFSICFGLIIGNMREQGQPLRDFFDCLNEAIMRLVAIIMWYAPIGILFLIAGKIVEMDDISAMGGQLGMYTVTVICGLLIHAILVLPTLYFVITRKNPFVFISGLLQALITALGTSSSSATLPITFKCLEENNKVDKRVTRFVLPVGATINMDGTALYEALAAIFIAQVNDYQLNFGQILTKS
;
A
#
# COMPACT_ATOMS: atom_id res chain seq x y z
N GLU A 1 14.91 15.09 33.22
CA GLU A 1 13.52 15.50 32.97
C GLU A 1 12.84 14.32 32.31
N GLU A 2 12.00 13.62 33.06
CA GLU A 2 11.33 12.40 32.59
C GLU A 2 10.17 12.84 31.70
N MET A 3 10.26 12.57 30.41
CA MET A 3 9.25 12.95 29.43
C MET A 3 7.99 12.12 29.66
N ILE A 4 7.05 12.65 30.45
CA ILE A 4 5.74 12.03 30.68
C ILE A 4 4.98 12.12 29.33
N PRO A 5 4.64 10.99 28.68
CA PRO A 5 3.92 11.03 27.42
C PRO A 5 2.51 11.56 27.67
N VAL A 6 2.24 12.79 27.23
CA VAL A 6 0.91 13.37 27.24
C VAL A 6 0.13 12.78 26.06
N PRO A 7 -1.08 12.24 26.25
CA PRO A 7 -1.88 11.73 25.14
C PRO A 7 -2.25 12.87 24.19
N GLY A 8 -1.53 13.01 23.09
CA GLY A 8 -1.89 13.89 22.00
C GLY A 8 -2.95 13.25 21.12
N SER A 9 -4.02 13.97 20.80
CA SER A 9 -4.89 13.58 19.70
C SER A 9 -4.13 13.78 18.39
N VAL A 10 -3.70 12.69 17.76
CA VAL A 10 -3.15 12.73 16.41
C VAL A 10 -4.29 12.98 15.41
N ASN A 11 -4.18 14.06 14.63
CA ASN A 11 -5.12 14.44 13.57
C ASN A 11 -4.96 13.52 12.35
N GLY A 12 -5.27 12.23 12.51
CA GLY A 12 -5.19 11.22 11.46
C GLY A 12 -6.32 10.20 11.57
N ILE A 13 -6.72 9.63 10.43
CA ILE A 13 -7.70 8.55 10.39
C ILE A 13 -7.05 7.30 10.99
N ASN A 14 -7.62 6.77 12.08
CA ASN A 14 -7.18 5.49 12.66
C ASN A 14 -7.72 4.31 11.84
N ALA A 15 -7.09 4.04 10.69
CA ALA A 15 -7.50 2.98 9.78
C ALA A 15 -7.44 1.59 10.43
N LEU A 16 -6.38 1.29 11.20
CA LEU A 16 -6.24 0.00 11.89
C LEU A 16 -7.38 -0.22 12.89
N GLY A 17 -7.68 0.79 13.72
CA GLY A 17 -8.75 0.74 14.70
C GLY A 17 -10.11 0.53 14.04
N LEU A 18 -10.37 1.21 12.91
CA LEU A 18 -11.58 1.00 12.12
C LEU A 18 -11.66 -0.43 11.57
N VAL A 19 -10.58 -0.99 11.03
CA VAL A 19 -10.56 -2.38 10.51
C VAL A 19 -10.84 -3.39 11.63
N VAL A 20 -10.17 -3.27 12.78
CA VAL A 20 -10.39 -4.17 13.94
C VAL A 20 -11.83 -4.08 14.43
N PHE A 21 -12.36 -2.86 14.57
CA PHE A 21 -13.76 -2.64 14.94
C PHE A 21 -14.72 -3.27 13.93
N SER A 22 -14.52 -3.04 12.63
CA SER A 22 -15.36 -3.58 11.57
C SER A 22 -15.36 -5.11 11.52
N ILE A 23 -14.22 -5.77 11.79
CA ILE A 23 -14.15 -7.24 11.88
C ILE A 23 -14.99 -7.74 13.07
N CYS A 24 -14.78 -7.18 14.26
CA CYS A 24 -15.53 -7.56 15.46
C CYS A 24 -17.04 -7.33 15.28
N PHE A 25 -17.41 -6.16 14.75
CA PHE A 25 -18.80 -5.79 14.49
C PHE A 25 -19.45 -6.68 13.43
N GLY A 26 -18.73 -6.96 12.34
CA GLY A 26 -19.16 -7.88 11.29
C GLY A 26 -19.37 -9.31 11.79
N LEU A 27 -18.51 -9.81 12.69
CA LEU A 27 -18.69 -11.12 13.34
C LEU A 27 -19.94 -11.16 14.23
N ILE A 28 -20.21 -10.09 15.00
CA ILE A 28 -21.41 -10.02 15.85
C ILE A 28 -22.67 -10.03 14.99
N ILE A 29 -22.77 -9.16 13.98
CA ILE A 29 -23.91 -9.15 13.02
C ILE A 29 -24.00 -10.51 12.30
N GLY A 30 -22.85 -11.11 11.98
CA GLY A 30 -22.68 -12.46 11.45
C GLY A 30 -23.36 -13.55 12.27
N ASN A 31 -23.36 -13.41 13.59
CA ASN A 31 -23.94 -14.37 14.53
C ASN A 31 -25.42 -14.09 14.86
N MET A 32 -25.91 -12.89 14.61
CA MET A 32 -27.31 -12.48 14.91
C MET A 32 -28.37 -13.09 13.98
N ARG A 33 -28.00 -13.94 13.02
CA ARG A 33 -28.89 -14.60 12.05
C ARG A 33 -29.89 -13.60 11.44
N GLU A 34 -31.20 -13.86 11.53
CA GLU A 34 -32.26 -13.03 10.94
C GLU A 34 -32.31 -11.60 11.52
N GLN A 35 -31.98 -11.42 12.80
CA GLN A 35 -31.97 -10.08 13.41
C GLN A 35 -30.86 -9.19 12.84
N GLY A 36 -29.78 -9.80 12.34
CA GLY A 36 -28.66 -9.09 11.70
C GLY A 36 -28.91 -8.77 10.22
N GLN A 37 -29.93 -9.37 9.58
CA GLN A 37 -30.15 -9.26 8.14
C GLN A 37 -30.29 -7.81 7.65
N PRO A 38 -31.08 -6.91 8.30
CA PRO A 38 -31.23 -5.54 7.83
C PRO A 38 -29.91 -4.76 7.81
N LEU A 39 -29.02 -5.02 8.79
CA LEU A 39 -27.70 -4.38 8.82
C LEU A 39 -26.78 -4.93 7.74
N ARG A 40 -26.80 -6.24 7.48
CA ARG A 40 -26.01 -6.84 6.38
C ARG A 40 -26.44 -6.26 5.03
N ASP A 41 -27.74 -6.24 4.77
CA ASP A 41 -28.29 -5.73 3.50
C ASP A 41 -27.97 -4.24 3.32
N PHE A 42 -27.99 -3.46 4.41
CA PHE A 42 -27.55 -2.07 4.41
C PHE A 42 -26.06 -1.94 4.03
N PHE A 43 -25.17 -2.69 4.67
CA PHE A 43 -23.73 -2.63 4.37
C PHE A 43 -23.41 -3.14 2.96
N ASP A 44 -24.12 -4.15 2.47
CA ASP A 44 -23.96 -4.63 1.10
C ASP A 44 -24.41 -3.58 0.07
N CYS A 45 -25.56 -2.92 0.30
CA CYS A 45 -26.00 -1.80 -0.53
C CYS A 45 -25.00 -0.63 -0.50
N LEU A 46 -24.52 -0.26 0.69
CA LEU A 46 -23.54 0.80 0.86
C LEU A 46 -22.24 0.48 0.11
N ASN A 47 -21.75 -0.75 0.23
CA ASN A 47 -20.55 -1.19 -0.48
C ASN A 47 -20.75 -1.14 -2.00
N GLU A 48 -21.88 -1.61 -2.51
CA GLU A 48 -22.20 -1.53 -3.94
C GLU A 48 -22.23 -0.07 -4.44
N ALA A 49 -22.79 0.85 -3.65
CA ALA A 49 -22.76 2.28 -3.97
C ALA A 49 -21.32 2.85 -4.01
N ILE A 50 -20.47 2.46 -3.06
CA ILE A 50 -19.05 2.85 -3.04
C ILE A 50 -18.34 2.33 -4.29
N MET A 51 -18.53 1.06 -4.65
CA MET A 51 -17.90 0.47 -5.85
C MET A 51 -18.31 1.19 -7.14
N ARG A 52 -19.57 1.62 -7.24
CA ARG A 52 -20.05 2.45 -8.37
C ARG A 52 -19.41 3.83 -8.38
N LEU A 53 -19.23 4.45 -7.22
CA LEU A 53 -18.52 5.73 -7.12
C LEU A 53 -17.05 5.57 -7.56
N VAL A 54 -16.37 4.51 -7.14
CA VAL A 54 -15.02 4.18 -7.60
C VAL A 54 -14.97 4.01 -9.12
N ALA A 55 -15.97 3.34 -9.70
CA ALA A 55 -16.06 3.20 -11.14
C ALA A 55 -16.06 4.55 -11.87
N ILE A 56 -16.80 5.52 -11.34
CA ILE A 56 -16.86 6.89 -11.88
C ILE A 56 -15.50 7.57 -11.72
N ILE A 57 -14.88 7.53 -10.54
CA ILE A 57 -13.55 8.12 -10.30
C ILE A 57 -12.51 7.55 -11.27
N MET A 58 -12.56 6.25 -11.56
CA MET A 58 -11.62 5.61 -12.49
C MET A 58 -11.73 6.16 -13.92
N TRP A 59 -12.87 6.71 -14.35
CA TRP A 59 -12.98 7.42 -15.63
C TRP A 59 -12.22 8.75 -15.62
N TYR A 60 -12.17 9.44 -14.48
CA TYR A 60 -11.42 10.69 -14.31
C TYR A 60 -9.94 10.46 -13.97
N ALA A 61 -9.59 9.26 -13.48
CA ALA A 61 -8.26 8.92 -13.01
C ALA A 61 -7.13 9.20 -14.03
N PRO A 62 -7.25 8.91 -15.34
CA PRO A 62 -6.17 9.20 -16.29
C PRO A 62 -5.77 10.68 -16.33
N ILE A 63 -6.75 11.58 -16.24
CA ILE A 63 -6.52 13.03 -16.24
C ILE A 63 -5.87 13.44 -14.91
N GLY A 64 -6.44 12.99 -13.78
CA GLY A 64 -5.90 13.31 -12.45
C GLY A 64 -4.46 12.83 -12.28
N ILE A 65 -4.14 11.62 -12.74
CA ILE A 65 -2.79 11.05 -12.63
C ILE A 65 -1.79 11.81 -13.50
N LEU A 66 -2.18 12.26 -14.68
CA LEU A 66 -1.31 13.08 -15.53
C LEU A 66 -0.89 14.36 -14.80
N PHE A 67 -1.84 15.06 -14.17
CA PHE A 67 -1.54 16.26 -13.38
C PHE A 67 -0.74 15.95 -12.12
N LEU A 68 -1.01 14.82 -11.44
CA LEU A 68 -0.25 14.42 -10.26
C LEU A 68 1.22 14.12 -10.60
N ILE A 69 1.47 13.36 -11.68
CA ILE A 69 2.83 13.06 -12.14
C ILE A 69 3.53 14.34 -12.59
N ALA A 70 2.86 15.20 -13.37
CA ALA A 70 3.43 16.47 -13.80
C ALA A 70 3.76 17.39 -12.61
N GLY A 71 2.86 17.49 -11.63
CA GLY A 71 3.09 18.27 -10.41
C GLY A 71 4.27 17.74 -9.60
N LYS A 72 4.40 16.41 -9.48
CA LYS A 72 5.54 15.78 -8.81
C LYS A 72 6.86 16.04 -9.52
N ILE A 73 6.87 16.06 -10.85
CA ILE A 73 8.08 16.39 -11.63
C ILE A 73 8.46 17.86 -11.45
N VAL A 74 7.49 18.79 -11.36
CA VAL A 74 7.76 20.22 -11.15
C VAL A 74 8.26 20.50 -9.72
N GLU A 75 7.77 19.77 -8.71
CA GLU A 75 8.28 19.86 -7.33
C GLU A 75 9.74 19.38 -7.20
N MET A 76 10.26 18.62 -8.17
CA MET A 76 11.66 18.18 -8.18
C MET A 76 12.55 19.32 -8.69
N ASP A 77 12.86 20.27 -7.80
CA ASP A 77 13.61 21.48 -8.13
C ASP A 77 15.06 21.23 -8.61
N ASP A 78 15.65 20.06 -8.34
CA ASP A 78 17.09 19.90 -8.59
C ASP A 78 17.58 18.45 -8.73
N ILE A 79 17.46 17.89 -9.95
CA ILE A 79 18.11 16.61 -10.31
C ILE A 79 19.65 16.74 -10.25
N SER A 80 20.19 17.96 -10.42
CA SER A 80 21.62 18.26 -10.32
C SER A 80 22.14 18.30 -8.87
N ALA A 81 21.33 18.71 -7.90
CA ALA A 81 21.74 18.75 -6.47
C ALA A 81 21.74 17.38 -5.79
N MET A 82 21.13 16.35 -6.41
CA MET A 82 21.27 14.93 -6.00
C MET A 82 22.63 14.31 -6.42
N GLY A 83 23.61 15.11 -6.82
CA GLY A 83 24.94 14.62 -7.19
C GLY A 83 25.75 14.09 -5.99
N GLY A 84 26.09 12.79 -6.02
CA GLY A 84 26.97 12.15 -5.05
C GLY A 84 26.36 10.91 -4.38
N GLN A 85 26.62 10.74 -3.08
CA GLN A 85 26.18 9.59 -2.28
C GLN A 85 24.64 9.49 -2.14
N LEU A 86 23.93 10.63 -2.09
CA LEU A 86 22.46 10.65 -1.96
C LEU A 86 21.74 10.18 -3.24
N GLY A 87 22.29 10.52 -4.42
CA GLY A 87 21.81 9.99 -5.70
C GLY A 87 22.02 8.48 -5.79
N MET A 88 23.19 7.97 -5.39
CA MET A 88 23.46 6.53 -5.34
C MET A 88 22.55 5.78 -4.35
N TYR A 89 22.26 6.39 -3.19
CA TYR A 89 21.26 5.88 -2.26
C TYR A 89 19.88 5.75 -2.90
N THR A 90 19.41 6.83 -3.54
CA THR A 90 18.10 6.88 -4.20
C THR A 90 17.99 5.82 -5.30
N VAL A 91 19.02 5.69 -6.13
CA VAL A 91 19.09 4.65 -7.17
C VAL A 91 19.06 3.25 -6.53
N THR A 92 19.79 3.03 -5.44
CA THR A 92 19.82 1.73 -4.74
C THR A 92 18.44 1.36 -4.19
N VAL A 93 17.73 2.31 -3.58
CA VAL A 93 16.35 2.11 -3.10
C VAL A 93 15.41 1.76 -4.26
N ILE A 94 15.44 2.55 -5.34
CA ILE A 94 14.61 2.30 -6.52
C ILE A 94 14.91 0.92 -7.12
N CYS A 95 16.18 0.55 -7.27
CA CYS A 95 16.57 -0.76 -7.76
C CYS A 95 16.10 -1.89 -6.84
N GLY A 96 16.23 -1.74 -5.52
CA GLY A 96 15.74 -2.71 -4.55
C GLY A 96 14.23 -2.92 -4.62
N LEU A 97 13.47 -1.82 -4.70
CA LEU A 97 12.01 -1.86 -4.88
C LEU A 97 11.61 -2.52 -6.21
N LEU A 98 12.30 -2.20 -7.31
CA LEU A 98 12.03 -2.79 -8.63
C LEU A 98 12.35 -4.30 -8.65
N ILE A 99 13.46 -4.72 -8.06
CA ILE A 99 13.80 -6.15 -7.92
C ILE A 99 12.73 -6.86 -7.08
N HIS A 100 12.32 -6.27 -5.96
CA HIS A 100 11.27 -6.84 -5.12
C HIS A 100 9.93 -6.97 -5.88
N ALA A 101 9.52 -5.91 -6.59
CA ALA A 101 8.25 -5.84 -7.30
C ALA A 101 8.20 -6.69 -8.58
N ILE A 102 9.30 -6.83 -9.32
CA ILE A 102 9.34 -7.49 -10.63
C ILE A 102 9.89 -8.92 -10.55
N LEU A 103 10.77 -9.22 -9.60
CA LEU A 103 11.35 -10.56 -9.44
C LEU A 103 10.78 -11.29 -8.24
N VAL A 104 10.85 -10.73 -7.03
CA VAL A 104 10.50 -11.45 -5.80
C VAL A 104 9.00 -11.76 -5.75
N LEU A 105 8.14 -10.74 -5.83
CA LEU A 105 6.68 -10.93 -5.74
C LEU A 105 6.13 -11.78 -6.92
N PRO A 106 6.53 -11.57 -8.19
CA PRO A 106 6.04 -12.39 -9.29
C PRO A 106 6.51 -13.84 -9.22
N THR A 107 7.74 -14.07 -8.76
CA THR A 107 8.26 -15.44 -8.55
C THR A 107 7.50 -16.14 -7.44
N LEU A 108 7.27 -15.47 -6.31
CA LEU A 108 6.48 -16.00 -5.20
C LEU A 108 5.05 -16.36 -5.66
N TYR A 109 4.41 -15.46 -6.41
CA TYR A 109 3.10 -15.70 -7.01
C TYR A 109 3.11 -16.93 -7.92
N PHE A 110 4.09 -17.04 -8.80
CA PHE A 110 4.21 -18.17 -9.72
C PHE A 110 4.45 -19.50 -8.99
N VAL A 111 5.31 -19.52 -7.97
CA VAL A 111 5.60 -20.75 -7.21
C VAL A 111 4.35 -21.27 -6.48
N ILE A 112 3.56 -20.37 -5.88
CA ILE A 112 2.37 -20.74 -5.11
C ILE A 112 1.18 -21.05 -6.01
N THR A 113 0.87 -20.16 -6.96
CA THR A 113 -0.36 -20.26 -7.78
C THR A 113 -0.17 -21.04 -9.07
N ARG A 114 1.09 -21.20 -9.52
CA ARG A 114 1.47 -21.75 -10.83
C ARG A 114 0.78 -21.05 -12.01
N LYS A 115 0.43 -19.77 -11.86
CA LYS A 115 -0.18 -18.92 -12.88
C LYS A 115 0.77 -17.81 -13.31
N ASN A 116 0.57 -17.29 -14.51
CA ASN A 116 1.38 -16.20 -15.05
C ASN A 116 1.16 -14.90 -14.22
N PRO A 117 2.19 -14.40 -13.51
CA PRO A 117 2.05 -13.20 -12.68
C PRO A 117 1.83 -11.92 -13.49
N PHE A 118 2.32 -11.85 -14.73
CA PHE A 118 2.21 -10.63 -15.55
C PHE A 118 0.77 -10.35 -15.97
N VAL A 119 -0.04 -11.39 -16.17
CA VAL A 119 -1.48 -11.22 -16.41
C VAL A 119 -2.16 -10.60 -15.19
N PHE A 120 -1.80 -11.07 -14.00
CA PHE A 120 -2.33 -10.54 -12.74
C PHE A 120 -1.92 -9.08 -12.51
N ILE A 121 -0.65 -8.74 -12.76
CA ILE A 121 -0.14 -7.36 -12.68
C ILE A 121 -0.82 -6.45 -13.70
N SER A 122 -1.06 -6.94 -14.93
CA SER A 122 -1.75 -6.15 -15.96
C SER A 122 -3.16 -5.73 -15.52
N GLY A 123 -3.88 -6.60 -14.79
CA GLY A 123 -5.19 -6.27 -14.23
C GLY A 123 -5.14 -5.25 -13.08
N LEU A 124 -3.97 -5.03 -12.49
CA LEU A 124 -3.72 -4.06 -11.41
C LEU A 124 -3.06 -2.75 -11.89
N LEU A 125 -2.71 -2.63 -13.17
CA LEU A 125 -1.91 -1.53 -13.69
C LEU A 125 -2.48 -0.15 -13.35
N GLN A 126 -3.81 0.00 -13.41
CA GLN A 126 -4.47 1.24 -13.05
C GLN A 126 -4.28 1.61 -11.57
N ALA A 127 -4.41 0.63 -10.67
CA ALA A 127 -4.18 0.84 -9.24
C ALA A 127 -2.71 1.20 -8.95
N LEU A 128 -1.75 0.54 -9.63
CA LEU A 128 -0.32 0.82 -9.50
C LEU A 128 0.04 2.25 -9.96
N ILE A 129 -0.49 2.67 -11.12
CA ILE A 129 -0.24 4.00 -11.67
C ILE A 129 -0.89 5.08 -10.78
N THR A 130 -2.11 4.84 -10.26
CA THR A 130 -2.70 5.74 -9.28
C THR A 130 -1.86 5.81 -8.00
N ALA A 131 -1.33 4.68 -7.51
CA ALA A 131 -0.53 4.66 -6.29
C ALA A 131 0.78 5.44 -6.43
N LEU A 132 1.40 5.38 -7.60
CA LEU A 132 2.54 6.24 -7.93
C LEU A 132 2.15 7.72 -7.95
N GLY A 133 1.06 8.07 -8.64
CA GLY A 133 0.61 9.47 -8.74
C GLY A 133 0.17 10.08 -7.41
N THR A 134 -0.56 9.33 -6.58
CA THR A 134 -1.07 9.82 -5.29
C THR A 134 -0.07 9.64 -4.15
N SER A 135 0.92 8.76 -4.31
CA SER A 135 1.88 8.38 -3.25
C SER A 135 1.18 7.92 -1.94
N SER A 136 -0.01 7.33 -2.05
CA SER A 136 -0.82 6.93 -0.89
C SER A 136 -1.56 5.61 -1.11
N SER A 137 -1.25 4.61 -0.27
CA SER A 137 -1.89 3.29 -0.29
C SER A 137 -3.37 3.32 0.10
N SER A 138 -3.77 4.21 1.02
CA SER A 138 -5.17 4.34 1.45
C SER A 138 -6.03 5.00 0.38
N ALA A 139 -5.48 5.96 -0.37
CA ALA A 139 -6.17 6.60 -1.48
C ALA A 139 -6.41 5.66 -2.67
N THR A 140 -5.59 4.62 -2.82
CA THR A 140 -5.67 3.67 -3.95
C THR A 140 -6.43 2.40 -3.63
N LEU A 141 -6.74 2.17 -2.35
CA LEU A 141 -7.47 1.00 -1.89
C LEU A 141 -8.77 0.74 -2.67
N PRO A 142 -9.65 1.74 -2.93
CA PRO A 142 -10.90 1.48 -3.64
C PRO A 142 -10.69 1.04 -5.10
N ILE A 143 -9.70 1.61 -5.79
CA ILE A 143 -9.33 1.23 -7.16
C ILE A 143 -8.74 -0.19 -7.16
N THR A 144 -7.93 -0.51 -6.15
CA THR A 144 -7.34 -1.85 -5.98
C THR A 144 -8.41 -2.92 -5.80
N PHE A 145 -9.45 -2.64 -4.98
CA PHE A 145 -10.62 -3.50 -4.86
C PHE A 145 -11.25 -3.81 -6.21
N LYS A 146 -11.54 -2.76 -6.97
CA LYS A 146 -12.20 -2.90 -8.27
C LYS A 146 -11.33 -3.67 -9.27
N CYS A 147 -10.04 -3.36 -9.37
CA CYS A 147 -9.11 -4.09 -10.22
C CYS A 147 -9.02 -5.58 -9.86
N LEU A 148 -8.97 -5.93 -8.57
CA LEU A 148 -8.91 -7.34 -8.15
C LEU A 148 -10.21 -8.10 -8.41
N GLU A 149 -11.36 -7.50 -8.10
CA GLU A 149 -12.67 -8.16 -8.26
C GLU A 149 -13.11 -8.22 -9.73
N GLU A 150 -12.88 -7.16 -10.51
CA GLU A 150 -13.36 -7.06 -11.89
C GLU A 150 -12.34 -7.54 -12.92
N ASN A 151 -11.06 -7.17 -12.81
CA ASN A 151 -10.05 -7.52 -13.82
C ASN A 151 -9.46 -8.91 -13.53
N ASN A 152 -9.08 -9.16 -12.27
CA ASN A 152 -8.43 -10.41 -11.87
C ASN A 152 -9.39 -11.48 -11.33
N LYS A 153 -10.69 -11.15 -11.20
CA LYS A 153 -11.76 -12.07 -10.76
C LYS A 153 -11.46 -12.76 -9.43
N VAL A 154 -10.82 -12.06 -8.49
CA VAL A 154 -10.58 -12.56 -7.13
C VAL A 154 -11.89 -12.57 -6.35
N ASP A 155 -12.09 -13.59 -5.51
CA ASP A 155 -13.28 -13.70 -4.66
C ASP A 155 -13.39 -12.48 -3.72
N LYS A 156 -14.57 -11.84 -3.74
CA LYS A 156 -14.86 -10.64 -2.95
C LYS A 156 -14.63 -10.84 -1.45
N ARG A 157 -14.82 -12.07 -0.94
CA ARG A 157 -14.58 -12.38 0.48
C ARG A 157 -13.09 -12.28 0.83
N VAL A 158 -12.21 -12.67 -0.09
CA VAL A 158 -10.76 -12.58 0.09
C VAL A 158 -10.29 -11.14 -0.02
N THR A 159 -10.69 -10.43 -1.07
CA THR A 159 -10.30 -9.02 -1.27
C THR A 159 -10.72 -8.15 -0.07
N ARG A 160 -11.97 -8.30 0.39
CA ARG A 160 -12.55 -7.49 1.48
C ARG A 160 -11.93 -7.72 2.85
N PHE A 161 -11.28 -8.86 3.06
CA PHE A 161 -10.55 -9.12 4.29
C PHE A 161 -9.07 -8.75 4.17
N VAL A 162 -8.42 -9.18 3.09
CA VAL A 162 -6.97 -9.07 2.94
C VAL A 162 -6.54 -7.64 2.60
N LEU A 163 -7.26 -6.92 1.74
CA LEU A 163 -6.84 -5.58 1.29
C LEU A 163 -6.85 -4.52 2.41
N PRO A 164 -7.89 -4.39 3.26
CA PRO A 164 -7.89 -3.37 4.30
C PRO A 164 -6.81 -3.62 5.38
N VAL A 165 -6.60 -4.89 5.72
CA VAL A 165 -5.54 -5.32 6.64
C VAL A 165 -4.17 -5.06 6.01
N GLY A 166 -3.99 -5.46 4.74
CA GLY A 166 -2.76 -5.29 3.98
C GLY A 166 -2.37 -3.83 3.79
N ALA A 167 -3.33 -2.93 3.52
CA ALA A 167 -3.04 -1.50 3.34
C ALA A 167 -2.47 -0.81 4.59
N THR A 168 -2.64 -1.41 5.76
CA THR A 168 -2.15 -0.87 7.04
C THR A 168 -0.93 -1.63 7.57
N ILE A 169 -0.86 -2.94 7.34
CA ILE A 169 0.18 -3.81 7.91
C ILE A 169 1.28 -4.14 6.90
N ASN A 170 0.95 -4.28 5.62
CA ASN A 170 1.91 -4.70 4.60
C ASN A 170 2.71 -3.51 4.08
N MET A 171 3.83 -3.22 4.75
CA MET A 171 4.69 -2.06 4.49
C MET A 171 6.08 -2.46 3.95
N ASP A 172 6.13 -3.46 3.05
CA ASP A 172 7.38 -4.00 2.48
C ASP A 172 8.28 -2.92 1.88
N GLY A 173 7.69 -1.94 1.19
CA GLY A 173 8.42 -0.82 0.60
C GLY A 173 9.07 0.09 1.65
N THR A 174 8.40 0.31 2.78
CA THR A 174 8.94 1.09 3.90
C THR A 174 10.02 0.31 4.64
N ALA A 175 9.82 -0.98 4.89
CA ALA A 175 10.85 -1.82 5.48
C ALA A 175 12.14 -1.84 4.64
N LEU A 176 12.01 -1.96 3.32
CA LEU A 176 13.15 -1.93 2.40
C LEU A 176 13.83 -0.54 2.38
N TYR A 177 13.04 0.54 2.39
CA TYR A 177 13.56 1.91 2.48
C TYR A 177 14.31 2.16 3.80
N GLU A 178 13.73 1.78 4.93
CA GLU A 178 14.31 1.96 6.27
C GLU A 178 15.60 1.16 6.44
N ALA A 179 15.62 -0.10 6.00
CA ALA A 179 16.81 -0.94 6.04
C ALA A 179 17.95 -0.35 5.21
N LEU A 180 17.65 0.12 3.98
CA LEU A 180 18.64 0.79 3.13
C LEU A 180 19.10 2.12 3.71
N ALA A 181 18.20 2.91 4.32
CA ALA A 181 18.55 4.16 4.99
C ALA A 181 19.52 3.93 6.14
N ALA A 182 19.27 2.90 6.96
CA ALA A 182 20.15 2.52 8.07
C ALA A 182 21.55 2.12 7.59
N ILE A 183 21.64 1.34 6.51
CA ILE A 183 22.92 0.95 5.89
C ILE A 183 23.64 2.17 5.31
N PHE A 184 22.92 3.05 4.61
CA PHE A 184 23.49 4.26 4.02
C PHE A 184 24.09 5.19 5.08
N ILE A 185 23.36 5.44 6.18
CA ILE A 185 23.84 6.25 7.30
C ILE A 185 25.12 5.65 7.89
N ALA A 186 25.19 4.33 8.04
CA ALA A 186 26.40 3.69 8.55
C ALA A 186 27.60 3.85 7.59
N GLN A 187 27.37 3.72 6.28
CA GLN A 187 28.40 3.90 5.25
C GLN A 187 28.93 5.33 5.17
N VAL A 188 28.06 6.34 5.32
CA VAL A 188 28.47 7.77 5.33
C VAL A 188 29.28 8.13 6.57
N ASN A 189 29.09 7.41 7.67
CA ASN A 189 29.81 7.62 8.94
C ASN A 189 31.00 6.66 9.14
N ASP A 190 31.44 5.96 8.08
CA ASP A 190 32.55 4.99 8.10
C ASP A 190 32.42 3.86 9.15
N TYR A 191 31.19 3.54 9.56
CA TYR A 191 30.92 2.40 10.45
C TYR A 191 30.88 1.10 9.64
N GLN A 192 31.77 0.16 9.97
CA GLN A 192 31.66 -1.21 9.47
C GLN A 192 30.51 -1.94 10.17
N LEU A 193 29.40 -2.11 9.46
CA LEU A 193 28.28 -2.91 9.93
C LEU A 193 28.65 -4.40 9.90
N ASN A 194 28.64 -5.04 11.07
CA ASN A 194 28.73 -6.50 11.17
C ASN A 194 27.35 -7.14 10.89
N PHE A 195 27.30 -8.40 10.44
CA PHE A 195 26.08 -9.12 10.05
C PHE A 195 25.00 -9.10 11.16
N GLY A 196 25.41 -9.17 12.44
CA GLY A 196 24.49 -9.07 13.58
C GLY A 196 23.86 -7.68 13.77
N GLN A 197 24.55 -6.61 13.39
CA GLN A 197 24.00 -5.24 13.44
C GLN A 197 23.02 -4.98 12.29
N ILE A 198 23.25 -5.59 11.12
CA ILE A 198 22.33 -5.55 9.98
C ILE A 198 21.01 -6.24 10.35
N LEU A 199 21.07 -7.42 10.97
CA LEU A 199 19.89 -8.19 11.42
C LEU A 199 19.10 -7.54 12.57
N THR A 200 19.75 -6.75 13.43
CA THR A 200 19.06 -6.09 14.55
C THR A 200 18.37 -4.79 14.14
N LYS A 201 18.80 -4.19 13.02
CA LYS A 201 18.30 -2.92 12.49
C LYS A 201 17.37 -3.07 11.28
N SER A 202 17.22 -4.28 10.75
CA SER A 202 16.24 -4.66 9.70
C SER A 202 15.03 -5.33 10.34
#